data_AF-A0A9D4CN42-F1
#
_entry.id   AF-A0A9D4CN42-F1
#
_cell.length_a   1.000
_cell.length_b   1.000
_cell.length_c   1.000
_cell.angle_alpha   90.00
_cell.angle_beta   90.00
_cell.angle_gamma   90.00
#
_symmetry.space_group_name_H-M   'P 1'
#
loop_
_entity.id
_entity.type
_entity.pdbx_description
1 polymer ?
#
loop_
_entity_poly.entity_id
_entity_poly.type
_entity_poly.pdbx_seq_one_letter_code
_entity_poly.pdbx_strand_id
1 'polypeptide(L)'
;MENKIVQRFVEKVNELIYEEKERDELFGALRKYQTASDIKFLILDLKRVINEPSRLEIYDFIRPLIRPVHQQQYDKLTPNAPGQKLRVVKLWKKTNESFGFSVRG
;
A
#
# COMPACT_ATOMS: atom_id res chain seq x y z
N MET A 1 -22.28 1.30 -8.05
CA MET A 1 -21.18 2.12 -7.51
C MET A 1 -19.86 1.36 -7.49
N GLU A 2 -19.87 0.08 -7.13
CA GLU A 2 -18.69 -0.82 -7.11
C GLU A 2 -17.93 -0.87 -8.43
N ASN A 3 -18.62 -0.91 -9.58
CA ASN A 3 -17.95 -0.95 -10.89
C ASN A 3 -17.02 0.25 -11.15
N LYS A 4 -17.34 1.44 -10.62
CA LYS A 4 -16.48 2.63 -10.78
C LYS A 4 -15.19 2.53 -9.95
N ILE A 5 -15.26 1.89 -8.78
CA ILE A 5 -14.10 1.70 -7.89
C ILE A 5 -13.16 0.68 -8.51
N VAL A 6 -13.72 -0.45 -8.97
CA VAL A 6 -12.96 -1.50 -9.65
C VAL A 6 -12.31 -0.97 -10.92
N GLN A 7 -13.04 -0.19 -11.71
CA GLN A 7 -12.48 0.42 -12.92
C GLN A 7 -11.29 1.33 -12.61
N ARG A 8 -11.42 2.24 -11.64
CA ARG A 8 -10.31 3.12 -11.23
C ARG A 8 -9.11 2.35 -10.70
N PHE A 9 -9.35 1.28 -9.94
CA PHE A 9 -8.29 0.39 -9.46
C PHE A 9 -7.54 -0.26 -10.62
N VAL A 10 -8.25 -0.82 -11.60
CA VAL A 10 -7.65 -1.45 -12.79
C VAL A 10 -6.84 -0.43 -13.61
N GLU A 11 -7.39 0.76 -13.83
CA GLU A 11 -6.70 1.85 -14.53
C GLU A 11 -5.38 2.22 -13.81
N LYS A 12 -5.41 2.40 -12.48
CA LYS A 12 -4.21 2.76 -11.71
C LYS A 12 -3.17 1.64 -11.67
N VAL A 13 -3.60 0.38 -11.57
CA VAL A 13 -2.69 -0.77 -11.63
C VAL A 13 -1.99 -0.86 -12.98
N ASN A 14 -2.71 -0.62 -14.08
CA ASN A 14 -2.12 -0.59 -15.43
C ASN A 14 -1.18 0.60 -15.65
N GLU A 15 -1.38 1.72 -14.95
CA GLU A 15 -0.49 2.89 -14.98
C GLU A 15 0.80 2.66 -14.19
N LEU A 16 0.69 2.07 -12.99
CA LEU A 16 1.81 1.95 -12.05
C LEU A 16 2.63 0.65 -12.21
N ILE A 17 2.05 -0.41 -12.79
CA ILE A 17 2.70 -1.70 -13.00
C ILE A 17 2.77 -1.99 -14.49
N TYR A 18 3.96 -1.84 -15.08
CA TYR A 18 4.19 -2.09 -16.50
C TYR A 18 4.19 -3.59 -16.84
N GLU A 19 4.78 -4.41 -15.99
CA GLU A 19 4.92 -5.85 -16.19
C GLU A 19 3.56 -6.55 -16.10
N GLU A 20 3.24 -7.41 -17.08
CA GLU A 20 1.96 -8.13 -17.12
C GLU A 20 1.94 -9.23 -16.05
N LYS A 21 3.08 -9.90 -15.83
CA LYS A 21 3.20 -10.94 -14.80
C LYS A 21 2.94 -10.41 -13.40
N GLU A 22 3.45 -9.23 -13.06
CA GLU A 22 3.23 -8.59 -11.76
C GLU A 22 1.76 -8.20 -11.56
N ARG A 23 1.09 -7.76 -12.63
CA ARG A 23 -0.35 -7.47 -12.61
C ARG A 23 -1.15 -8.74 -12.35
N ASP A 24 -0.84 -9.84 -13.04
CA ASP A 24 -1.48 -11.13 -12.84
C ASP A 24 -1.27 -11.68 -11.43
N GLU A 25 -0.08 -11.51 -10.86
CA GLU A 25 0.21 -11.87 -9.47
C GLU A 25 -0.65 -11.07 -8.48
N LEU A 26 -0.80 -9.75 -8.70
CA LEU A 26 -1.64 -8.87 -7.88
C LEU A 26 -3.13 -9.25 -7.94
N PHE A 27 -3.66 -9.42 -9.15
CA PHE A 27 -5.06 -9.86 -9.32
C PHE A 27 -5.27 -11.28 -8.77
N GLY A 28 -4.29 -12.16 -8.94
CA GLY A 28 -4.28 -13.51 -8.37
C GLY A 28 -4.34 -13.49 -6.85
N ALA A 29 -3.57 -12.62 -6.19
CA ALA A 29 -3.59 -12.45 -4.74
C ALA A 29 -4.97 -11.99 -4.23
N LEU A 30 -5.60 -11.03 -4.93
CA LEU A 30 -6.95 -10.57 -4.59
C LEU A 30 -8.01 -11.67 -4.76
N ARG A 31 -7.92 -12.47 -5.83
CA ARG A 31 -8.80 -13.65 -6.03
C ARG A 31 -8.61 -14.69 -4.93
N LYS A 32 -7.37 -14.99 -4.54
CA LYS A 32 -7.07 -15.88 -3.42
C LYS A 32 -7.66 -15.36 -2.11
N TYR A 33 -7.58 -14.06 -1.86
CA TYR A 33 -8.16 -13.43 -0.68
C TYR A 33 -9.70 -13.57 -0.63
N GLN A 34 -10.39 -13.43 -1.77
CA GLN A 34 -11.84 -13.63 -1.82
C GLN A 34 -12.27 -15.03 -1.37
N THR A 35 -11.48 -16.06 -1.70
CA THR A 35 -11.76 -17.45 -1.31
C THR A 35 -11.26 -17.78 0.10
N ALA A 36 -9.97 -17.56 0.37
CA ALA A 36 -9.31 -18.00 1.60
C ALA A 36 -9.58 -17.08 2.79
N SER A 37 -10.05 -15.86 2.55
CA SER A 37 -10.37 -14.90 3.60
C SER A 37 -9.19 -14.43 4.47
N ASP A 38 -7.95 -14.76 4.14
CA ASP A 38 -6.78 -14.43 4.96
C ASP A 38 -6.09 -13.14 4.48
N ILE A 39 -6.19 -12.10 5.30
CA ILE A 39 -5.61 -10.78 5.02
C ILE A 39 -4.08 -10.77 5.13
N LYS A 40 -3.48 -11.62 5.98
CA LYS A 40 -2.02 -11.64 6.19
C LYS A 40 -1.31 -12.17 4.95
N PHE A 41 -1.83 -13.23 4.34
CA PHE A 41 -1.31 -13.75 3.08
C PHE A 41 -1.45 -12.74 1.95
N LEU A 42 -2.62 -12.07 1.85
CA LEU A 42 -2.81 -11.02 0.86
C LEU A 42 -1.74 -9.94 0.98
N ILE A 43 -1.48 -9.43 2.18
CA ILE A 43 -0.51 -8.35 2.38
C ILE A 43 0.91 -8.82 2.06
N LEU A 44 1.25 -10.07 2.38
CA LEU A 44 2.56 -10.64 2.06
C LEU A 44 2.78 -10.72 0.54
N ASP A 45 1.77 -11.15 -0.21
CA ASP A 45 1.82 -11.17 -1.67
C ASP A 45 1.85 -9.75 -2.26
N LEU A 46 1.03 -8.83 -1.74
CA LEU A 46 1.03 -7.43 -2.17
C LEU A 46 2.37 -6.75 -1.93
N LYS A 47 3.08 -7.04 -0.84
CA LYS A 47 4.41 -6.47 -0.56
C LYS A 47 5.48 -6.91 -1.56
N ARG A 48 5.30 -8.06 -2.23
CA ARG A 48 6.22 -8.53 -3.27
C ARG A 48 6.05 -7.72 -4.55
N VAL A 49 4.81 -7.40 -4.90
CA VAL A 49 4.46 -6.66 -6.12
C VAL A 49 4.60 -5.13 -5.93
N ILE A 50 4.21 -4.63 -4.75
CA ILE A 50 4.25 -3.22 -4.37
C ILE A 50 5.55 -2.96 -3.57
N ASN A 51 6.67 -3.04 -4.28
CA ASN A 51 8.02 -2.88 -3.73
C ASN A 51 8.62 -1.47 -3.94
N GLU A 52 7.99 -0.64 -4.78
CA GLU A 52 8.45 0.72 -5.10
C GLU A 52 7.58 1.80 -4.44
N PRO A 53 8.15 2.95 -4.02
CA PRO A 53 7.39 4.05 -3.44
C PRO A 53 6.28 4.60 -4.34
N SER A 54 6.49 4.60 -5.67
CA SER A 54 5.51 5.03 -6.68
C SER A 54 4.25 4.15 -6.70
N ARG A 55 4.39 2.88 -6.30
CA ARG A 55 3.30 1.90 -6.32
C ARG A 55 2.48 1.90 -5.02
N LEU A 56 2.90 2.63 -3.98
CA LEU A 56 2.23 2.63 -2.68
C LEU A 56 0.78 3.13 -2.76
N GLU A 57 0.47 4.00 -3.71
CA GLU A 57 -0.89 4.48 -3.95
C GLU A 57 -1.89 3.34 -4.23
N ILE A 58 -1.41 2.20 -4.76
CA ILE A 58 -2.25 1.02 -5.03
C ILE A 58 -2.92 0.50 -3.76
N TYR A 59 -2.28 0.63 -2.58
CA TYR A 59 -2.87 0.18 -1.31
C TYR A 59 -4.16 0.93 -0.97
N ASP A 60 -4.26 2.22 -1.31
CA ASP A 60 -5.45 3.03 -1.07
C ASP A 60 -6.61 2.62 -1.99
N PHE A 61 -6.31 2.20 -3.22
CA PHE A 61 -7.31 1.67 -4.16
C PHE A 61 -7.75 0.24 -3.85
N ILE A 62 -6.93 -0.56 -3.17
CA ILE A 62 -7.28 -1.91 -2.71
C ILE A 62 -8.18 -1.86 -1.47
N ARG A 63 -7.98 -0.88 -0.57
CA ARG A 63 -8.73 -0.75 0.68
C ARG A 63 -10.25 -0.93 0.56
N PRO A 64 -10.95 -0.33 -0.43
CA PRO A 64 -12.39 -0.49 -0.60
C PRO A 64 -12.81 -1.90 -1.06
N LEU A 65 -11.89 -2.66 -1.68
CA LEU A 65 -12.11 -4.03 -2.13
C LEU A 65 -11.97 -5.04 -0.97
N ILE A 66 -11.36 -4.62 0.14
CA ILE A 66 -11.23 -5.44 1.36
C ILE A 66 -12.52 -5.37 2.16
N ARG A 67 -13.01 -6.54 2.58
CA ARG A 67 -14.17 -6.66 3.46
C ARG A 67 -14.05 -5.75 4.70
N PRO A 68 -15.14 -5.09 5.12
CA PRO A 68 -15.12 -4.14 6.24
C PRO A 68 -14.48 -4.67 7.53
N VAL A 69 -14.72 -5.94 7.86
CA VAL A 69 -14.18 -6.61 9.05
C VAL A 69 -12.64 -6.60 9.08
N HIS A 70 -12.00 -6.65 7.91
CA HIS A 70 -10.54 -6.73 7.80
C HIS A 70 -9.86 -5.38 7.53
N GLN A 71 -10.63 -4.30 7.32
CA GLN A 71 -10.07 -2.99 6.98
C GLN A 71 -9.16 -2.45 8.08
N GLN A 72 -9.53 -2.56 9.35
CA GLN A 72 -8.66 -2.14 10.45
C GLN A 72 -7.34 -2.92 10.51
N GLN A 73 -7.38 -4.22 10.19
CA GLN A 73 -6.17 -5.04 10.17
C GLN A 73 -5.30 -4.72 8.96
N TYR A 74 -5.92 -4.45 7.82
CA TYR A 74 -5.24 -3.99 6.61
C TYR A 74 -4.51 -2.68 6.86
N ASP A 75 -5.20 -1.66 7.37
CA ASP A 75 -4.65 -0.32 7.66
C ASP A 75 -3.46 -0.37 8.63
N LYS A 76 -3.42 -1.35 9.55
CA LYS A 76 -2.28 -1.55 10.48
C LYS A 76 -1.05 -2.17 9.81
N LEU A 77 -1.23 -2.95 8.75
CA LEU A 77 -0.19 -3.77 8.15
C LEU A 77 0.35 -3.20 6.84
N THR A 78 -0.42 -2.35 6.17
CA THR A 78 0.00 -1.61 4.99
C THR A 78 0.58 -0.25 5.38
N PRO A 79 1.68 0.18 4.76
CA PRO A 79 2.12 1.56 4.89
C PRO A 79 1.07 2.48 4.27
N ASN A 80 0.79 3.60 4.94
CA ASN A 80 0.01 4.65 4.31
C ASN A 80 0.82 5.22 3.14
N ALA A 81 0.17 5.50 2.01
CA ALA A 81 0.81 6.26 0.95
C ALA A 81 1.39 7.56 1.53
N PRO A 82 2.58 7.99 1.07
CA PRO A 82 3.16 9.24 1.54
C PRO A 82 2.13 10.36 1.35
N GLY A 83 1.70 10.95 2.46
CA GLY A 83 0.65 11.95 2.42
C GLY A 83 1.08 13.12 1.52
N GLN A 84 0.19 13.59 0.65
CA GLN A 84 0.45 14.75 -0.21
C GLN A 84 0.83 16.01 0.60
N LYS A 85 0.45 16.06 1.88
CA LYS A 85 0.78 17.16 2.79
C LYS A 85 2.15 16.95 3.43
N LEU A 86 3.10 17.80 3.07
CA LEU A 86 4.41 17.87 3.71
C LEU A 86 4.25 18.18 5.21
N ARG A 87 4.86 17.33 6.05
CA ARG A 87 4.94 17.56 7.49
C ARG A 87 6.26 18.23 7.83
N VAL A 88 6.20 19.52 8.17
CA VAL A 88 7.36 20.27 8.64
C VAL A 88 7.49 20.10 10.16
N VAL A 89 8.68 19.73 10.62
CA VAL A 89 9.00 19.60 12.06
C VAL A 89 10.22 20.45 12.39
N LYS A 90 10.17 21.17 13.51
CA LYS A 90 11.33 21.92 14.03
C LYS A 90 12.07 21.03 15.02
N LEU A 91 13.34 20.77 14.73
CA LEU A 91 14.21 20.00 15.61
C LEU A 91 15.02 20.95 16.50
N TRP A 92 15.08 20.63 17.79
CA TRP A 92 15.93 21.33 18.76
C TRP A 92 17.01 20.38 19.24
N LYS A 93 18.26 20.85 19.30
CA LYS A 93 19.42 20.06 19.70
C LYS A 93 20.03 20.66 20.96
N LYS A 94 20.22 19.87 22.00
CA LYS A 94 21.10 20.22 23.13
C LYS A 94 22.54 19.87 22.81
N THR A 95 23.48 20.57 23.43
CA THR A 95 24.92 20.29 23.27
C THR A 95 25.21 18.84 23.63
N ASN A 96 25.92 18.12 22.75
CA ASN A 96 26.31 16.70 22.88
C ASN A 96 25.24 15.60 22.68
N GLU A 97 24.02 15.91 22.20
CA GLU A 97 23.01 14.87 21.85
C GLU A 97 22.85 14.69 20.33
N SER A 98 22.56 13.45 19.90
CA SER A 98 22.10 13.15 18.54
C SER A 98 20.59 13.37 18.42
N PHE A 99 20.08 13.63 17.21
CA PHE A 99 18.63 13.71 16.96
C PHE A 99 17.91 12.35 17.05
N GLY A 100 18.64 11.23 17.21
CA GLY A 100 18.07 9.90 17.37
C GLY A 100 17.61 9.24 16.07
N PHE A 101 18.02 9.76 14.91
CA PHE A 101 17.77 9.14 13.61
C PHE A 101 18.99 9.29 12.68
N SER A 102 19.04 8.45 11.65
CA SER A 102 20.04 8.51 10.58
C SER A 102 19.33 8.76 9.25
N VAL A 103 19.96 9.53 8.36
CA VAL A 103 19.45 9.78 7.01
C VAL A 103 20.28 8.98 6.02
N ARG A 104 19.60 8.25 5.13
CA ARG A 104 20.19 7.54 4.00
C ARG A 104 19.48 7.99 2.73
N GLY A 105 20.24 8.27 1.69
CA GLY A 105 19.78 8.62 0.34
C GLY A 105 20.52 7.80 -0.70
#